data_AF-A0A1C3NT80-F1
#
_entry.id   AF-A0A1C3NT80-F1
#
_cell.length_a   1.000
_cell.length_b   1.000
_cell.length_c   1.000
_cell.angle_alpha   90.00
_cell.angle_beta   90.00
_cell.angle_gamma   90.00
#
_symmetry.space_group_name_H-M   'P 1'
#
loop_
_entity.id
_entity.type
_entity.pdbx_description
1 polymer ?
#
loop_
_entity_poly.entity_id
_entity_poly.type
_entity_poly.pdbx_seq_one_letter_code
_entity_poly.pdbx_strand_id
1 'polypeptide(L)'
;MKASQTGYRLVVARKDHRLRVYDKQAVVLDEPTAVGTGDTPTPGGKFYLTELLQPRNPAGAYGPYAFGLSGFSTTLESFEGRAPVIGIHGTNQPNLLGQDVSHGCIRVSNDVITRLARLLPLGTPVEIVA
;
A
#
# COMPACT_ATOMS: atom_id res chain seq x y z
N MET A 1 -11.94 -19.34 17.85
CA MET A 1 -11.62 -18.24 16.91
C MET A 1 -11.69 -18.79 15.49
N LYS A 2 -12.42 -18.14 14.57
CA LYS A 2 -12.48 -18.55 13.16
C LYS A 2 -11.47 -17.69 12.40
N ALA A 3 -10.50 -18.30 11.72
CA ALA A 3 -9.59 -17.56 10.85
C ALA A 3 -10.42 -16.91 9.73
N SER A 4 -10.19 -15.63 9.46
CA SER A 4 -10.77 -14.98 8.28
C SER A 4 -10.15 -15.56 7.02
N GLN A 5 -10.98 -15.84 6.02
CA GLN A 5 -10.53 -16.23 4.68
C GLN A 5 -10.97 -15.15 3.69
N THR A 6 -10.11 -14.87 2.72
CA THR A 6 -10.38 -13.89 1.67
C THR A 6 -9.93 -14.44 0.34
N GLY A 7 -10.74 -14.21 -0.70
CA GLY A 7 -10.35 -14.47 -2.09
C GLY A 7 -9.43 -13.37 -2.64
N TYR A 8 -9.29 -12.25 -1.92
CA TYR A 8 -8.52 -11.12 -2.39
C TYR A 8 -7.02 -11.28 -2.17
N ARG A 9 -6.23 -10.78 -3.12
CA ARG A 9 -4.79 -10.52 -2.94
C ARG A 9 -4.37 -9.28 -3.71
N LEU A 10 -3.32 -8.60 -3.26
CA LEU A 10 -2.70 -7.49 -3.97
C LEU A 10 -1.35 -7.90 -4.52
N VAL A 11 -1.01 -7.38 -5.69
CA VAL A 11 0.33 -7.42 -6.26
C VAL A 11 0.77 -5.99 -6.55
N VAL A 12 1.92 -5.61 -6.01
CA VAL A 12 2.58 -4.33 -6.28
C VAL A 12 3.81 -4.63 -7.14
N ALA A 13 3.77 -4.20 -8.40
CA ALA A 13 4.91 -4.28 -9.31
C ALA A 13 5.66 -2.94 -9.28
N ARG A 14 6.86 -2.93 -8.69
CA ARG A 14 7.61 -1.69 -8.40
C ARG A 14 8.13 -1.04 -9.67
N LYS A 15 8.72 -1.81 -10.59
CA LYS A 15 9.26 -1.32 -11.88
C LYS A 15 8.18 -0.81 -12.83
N ASP A 16 6.99 -1.40 -12.75
CA ASP A 16 5.85 -0.99 -13.59
C ASP A 16 5.03 0.13 -12.94
N HIS A 17 5.26 0.43 -11.67
CA HIS A 17 4.44 1.34 -10.85
C HIS A 17 2.96 0.98 -10.86
N ARG A 18 2.65 -0.30 -10.65
CA ARG A 18 1.26 -0.81 -10.68
C ARG A 18 0.88 -1.53 -9.39
N LEU A 19 -0.36 -1.33 -8.98
CA LEU A 19 -1.05 -2.13 -7.98
C LEU A 19 -2.21 -2.84 -8.64
N ARG A 20 -2.19 -4.17 -8.56
CA ARG A 20 -3.23 -5.05 -9.05
C ARG A 20 -3.93 -5.69 -7.87
N VAL A 21 -5.26 -5.68 -7.90
CA VAL A 21 -6.10 -6.42 -6.96
C VAL A 21 -6.72 -7.57 -7.70
N TYR A 22 -6.60 -8.75 -7.11
CA TYR A 22 -7.25 -9.95 -7.60
C TYR A 22 -8.39 -10.31 -6.66
N ASP A 23 -9.53 -10.70 -7.22
CA ASP A 23 -10.51 -11.55 -6.54
C ASP A 23 -10.37 -12.96 -7.11
N LYS A 24 -9.84 -13.88 -6.30
CA LYS A 24 -9.39 -15.20 -6.72
C LYS A 24 -8.35 -15.09 -7.84
N GLN A 25 -8.68 -15.47 -9.06
CA GLN A 25 -7.80 -15.37 -10.23
C GLN A 25 -8.08 -14.14 -11.10
N ALA A 26 -9.20 -13.45 -10.93
CA ALA A 26 -9.59 -12.33 -11.79
C ALA A 26 -8.99 -11.01 -11.28
N VAL A 27 -8.38 -10.23 -12.18
CA VAL A 27 -7.96 -8.85 -11.87
C VAL A 27 -9.20 -7.97 -11.83
N VAL A 28 -9.46 -7.35 -10.67
CA VAL A 28 -10.64 -6.47 -10.45
C VAL A 28 -10.27 -4.99 -10.34
N LEU A 29 -8.97 -4.70 -10.23
CA LEU A 29 -8.38 -3.36 -10.22
C LEU A 29 -6.93 -3.46 -10.69
N ASP A 30 -6.50 -2.54 -11.56
CA ASP A 30 -5.11 -2.37 -11.99
C ASP A 30 -4.88 -0.87 -12.14
N GLU A 31 -4.10 -0.27 -11.25
CA GLU A 31 -3.99 1.19 -11.09
C GLU A 31 -2.54 1.64 -10.87
N PRO A 32 -2.19 2.88 -11.26
CA PRO A 32 -0.84 3.40 -11.07
C PRO A 32 -0.54 3.65 -9.60
N THR A 33 0.72 3.45 -9.21
CA THR A 33 1.22 3.69 -7.86
C THR A 33 2.49 4.52 -7.85
N ALA A 34 2.79 5.13 -6.71
CA ALA A 34 4.14 5.61 -6.43
C ALA A 34 4.76 4.76 -5.33
N VAL A 35 6.05 4.46 -5.46
CA VAL A 35 6.79 3.59 -4.54
C VAL A 35 8.00 4.32 -3.96
N GLY A 36 8.75 3.63 -3.11
CA GLY A 36 9.94 4.15 -2.45
C GLY A 36 11.05 4.52 -3.42
N THR A 37 11.83 5.55 -3.10
CA THR A 37 13.04 5.94 -3.84
C THR A 37 14.14 4.89 -3.76
N GLY A 38 15.23 5.06 -4.51
CA GLY A 38 16.43 4.23 -4.38
C GLY A 38 17.03 4.22 -2.96
N ASP A 39 16.96 5.35 -2.24
CA ASP A 39 17.49 5.49 -0.88
C ASP A 39 16.56 4.88 0.19
N THR A 40 15.25 4.92 -0.07
CA THR A 40 14.21 4.37 0.80
C THR A 40 13.25 3.49 0.01
N PRO A 41 13.74 2.33 -0.47
CA PRO A 41 12.99 1.50 -1.41
C PRO A 41 11.80 0.82 -0.75
N THR A 42 10.73 0.62 -1.52
CA THR A 42 9.66 -0.29 -1.11
C THR A 42 10.22 -1.72 -1.08
N PRO A 43 10.16 -2.42 0.07
CA PRO A 43 10.74 -3.75 0.19
C PRO A 43 9.98 -4.76 -0.66
N GLY A 44 10.72 -5.61 -1.37
CA GLY A 44 10.12 -6.77 -2.05
C GLY A 44 9.80 -7.88 -1.06
N GLY A 45 8.80 -8.71 -1.37
CA GLY A 45 8.45 -9.85 -0.53
C GLY A 45 6.94 -10.09 -0.41
N LYS A 46 6.58 -10.92 0.57
CA LYS A 46 5.20 -11.29 0.86
C LYS A 46 4.79 -10.72 2.23
N PHE A 47 3.69 -9.99 2.23
CA PHE A 47 3.15 -9.27 3.38
C PHE A 47 1.64 -9.50 3.47
N TYR A 48 1.01 -8.86 4.44
CA TYR A 48 -0.45 -8.80 4.56
C TYR A 48 -0.89 -7.49 5.20
N LEU A 49 -2.15 -7.11 4.98
CA LEU A 49 -2.75 -5.93 5.60
C LEU A 49 -2.97 -6.16 7.10
N THR A 50 -2.38 -5.32 7.95
CA THR A 50 -2.43 -5.47 9.42
C THR A 50 -3.50 -4.59 10.06
N GLU A 51 -3.69 -3.38 9.52
CA GLU A 51 -4.65 -2.40 10.04
C GLU A 51 -5.17 -1.50 8.93
N LEU A 52 -6.34 -0.90 9.14
CA LEU A 52 -6.92 0.14 8.30
C LEU A 52 -7.13 1.39 9.16
N LEU A 53 -6.50 2.48 8.76
CA LEU A 53 -6.57 3.78 9.40
C LEU A 53 -7.38 4.74 8.52
N GLN A 54 -8.13 5.62 9.17
CA GLN A 54 -8.79 6.77 8.56
C GLN A 54 -8.12 8.05 9.09
N PRO A 55 -7.17 8.64 8.34
CA PRO A 55 -6.50 9.87 8.75
C PRO A 55 -7.50 11.00 9.04
N ARG A 56 -7.19 11.82 10.06
CA ARG A 56 -8.04 12.96 10.46
C ARG A 56 -8.18 14.00 9.35
N ASN A 57 -7.11 14.21 8.57
CA ASN A 57 -7.12 15.10 7.42
C ASN A 57 -7.08 14.26 6.13
N PRO A 58 -8.22 14.06 5.44
CA PRO A 58 -8.27 13.28 4.21
C PRO A 58 -7.56 13.95 3.01
N ALA A 59 -7.25 15.25 3.10
CA ALA A 59 -6.44 15.97 2.11
C ALA A 59 -4.94 15.99 2.44
N GLY A 60 -4.52 15.31 3.52
CA GLY A 60 -3.12 15.22 3.94
C GLY A 60 -2.29 14.22 3.12
N ALA A 61 -1.02 14.05 3.50
CA ALA A 61 -0.07 13.18 2.80
C ALA A 61 -0.52 11.71 2.66
N TYR A 62 -1.30 11.22 3.63
CA TYR A 62 -1.84 9.86 3.64
C TYR A 62 -3.18 9.72 2.90
N GLY A 63 -3.80 10.82 2.46
CA GLY A 63 -5.13 10.80 1.86
C GLY A 63 -6.22 10.34 2.83
N PRO A 64 -7.37 9.83 2.33
CA PRO A 64 -8.53 9.52 3.14
C PRO A 64 -8.43 8.21 3.94
N TYR A 65 -7.54 7.30 3.53
CA TYR A 65 -7.33 6.00 4.18
C TYR A 65 -5.87 5.57 4.06
N ALA A 66 -5.41 4.74 5.00
CA ALA A 66 -4.11 4.11 4.96
C ALA A 66 -4.18 2.69 5.54
N PHE A 67 -3.65 1.71 4.81
CA PHE A 67 -3.38 0.38 5.33
C PHE A 67 -1.96 0.28 5.85
N GLY A 68 -1.79 -0.33 7.02
CA GLY A 68 -0.50 -0.85 7.46
C GLY A 68 -0.23 -2.24 6.85
N LEU A 69 1.03 -2.53 6.53
CA LEU A 69 1.48 -3.87 6.14
C LEU A 69 2.27 -4.52 7.27
N SER A 70 2.46 -5.84 7.19
CA SER A 70 3.34 -6.59 8.07
C SER A 70 4.84 -6.35 7.82
N GLY A 71 5.19 -5.40 6.93
CA GLY A 71 6.56 -5.12 6.51
C GLY A 71 7.06 -3.77 7.02
N PHE A 72 8.37 -3.63 7.11
CA PHE A 72 9.07 -2.43 7.56
C PHE A 72 10.08 -1.97 6.51
N SER A 73 10.46 -0.69 6.55
CA SER A 73 11.57 -0.18 5.75
C SER A 73 12.85 -0.98 6.02
N THR A 74 13.62 -1.21 4.97
CA THR A 74 14.92 -1.90 5.06
C THR A 74 16.08 -0.95 5.28
N THR A 75 15.84 0.37 5.20
CA THR A 75 16.90 1.39 5.30
C THR A 75 16.67 2.41 6.42
N LEU A 76 15.44 2.49 6.95
CA LEU A 76 15.12 3.36 8.07
C LEU A 76 15.03 2.56 9.37
N GLU A 77 15.58 3.10 10.45
CA GLU A 77 15.37 2.56 11.81
C GLU A 77 14.08 3.11 12.44
N SER A 78 13.70 4.33 12.08
CA SER A 78 12.47 4.98 12.52
C SER A 78 11.93 5.93 11.46
N PHE A 79 10.63 6.17 11.50
CA PHE A 79 9.95 7.20 10.72
C PHE A 79 9.00 7.97 11.63
N GLU A 80 9.18 9.29 11.74
CA GLU A 80 8.42 10.15 12.65
C GLU A 80 8.40 9.65 14.12
N GLY A 81 9.52 9.10 14.59
CA GLY A 81 9.67 8.56 15.95
C GLY A 81 8.93 7.23 16.20
N ARG A 82 8.47 6.56 15.13
CA ARG A 82 7.79 5.26 15.19
C ARG A 82 8.54 4.21 14.38
N ALA A 83 8.15 2.95 14.55
CA ALA A 83 8.61 1.87 13.67
C ALA A 83 8.26 2.20 12.21
N PRO A 84 9.19 2.00 11.25
CA PRO A 84 9.03 2.44 9.87
C PRO A 84 8.18 1.43 9.08
N VAL A 85 6.92 1.27 9.49
CA VAL A 85 5.95 0.36 8.87
C VAL A 85 5.70 0.81 7.43
N ILE A 86 5.72 -0.14 6.49
CA ILE A 86 5.29 0.12 5.12
C ILE A 86 3.77 0.18 5.08
N GLY A 87 3.21 1.17 4.40
CA GLY A 87 1.78 1.29 4.20
C GLY A 87 1.37 1.39 2.74
N ILE A 88 0.09 1.10 2.48
CA ILE A 88 -0.60 1.47 1.23
C ILE A 88 -1.57 2.59 1.58
N HIS A 89 -1.41 3.77 0.99
CA HIS A 89 -2.22 4.93 1.37
C HIS A 89 -2.56 5.83 0.17
N GLY A 90 -3.51 6.74 0.37
CA GLY A 90 -3.84 7.77 -0.61
C GLY A 90 -2.71 8.80 -0.76
N THR A 91 -2.98 9.94 -1.39
CA THR A 91 -1.96 10.99 -1.51
C THR A 91 -2.57 12.37 -1.73
N ASN A 92 -1.84 13.41 -1.32
CA ASN A 92 -2.08 14.79 -1.70
C ASN A 92 -1.23 15.24 -2.91
N GLN A 93 -0.46 14.33 -3.51
CA GLN A 93 0.41 14.58 -4.67
C GLN A 93 0.09 13.59 -5.80
N PRO A 94 -1.13 13.59 -6.37
CA PRO A 94 -1.56 12.59 -7.34
C PRO A 94 -0.74 12.62 -8.64
N ASN A 95 -0.13 13.76 -8.97
CA ASN A 95 0.77 13.94 -10.11
C ASN A 95 2.08 13.14 -10.00
N LEU A 96 2.41 12.58 -8.83
CA LEU A 96 3.60 11.76 -8.62
C LEU A 96 3.35 10.26 -8.78
N LEU A 97 2.11 9.81 -8.98
CA LEU A 97 1.83 8.40 -9.28
C LEU A 97 2.53 7.99 -10.59
N GLY A 98 3.13 6.81 -10.60
CA GLY A 98 4.01 6.36 -11.69
C GLY A 98 5.50 6.64 -11.45
N GLN A 99 5.91 7.02 -10.24
CA GLN A 99 7.28 7.43 -9.93
C GLN A 99 7.77 6.86 -8.58
N ASP A 100 9.09 6.86 -8.40
CA ASP A 100 9.78 6.53 -7.15
C ASP A 100 9.95 7.81 -6.31
N VAL A 101 9.10 8.02 -5.31
CA VAL A 101 9.02 9.32 -4.59
C VAL A 101 8.80 9.20 -3.09
N SER A 102 8.55 8.00 -2.57
CA SER A 102 8.18 7.80 -1.16
C SER A 102 9.35 7.34 -0.29
N HIS A 103 9.11 7.26 1.02
CA HIS A 103 10.03 6.65 1.99
C HIS A 103 9.80 5.14 2.17
N GLY A 104 9.33 4.47 1.12
CA GLY A 104 9.04 3.03 1.08
C GLY A 104 7.55 2.71 1.01
N CYS A 105 6.66 3.61 1.46
CA CYS A 105 5.21 3.42 1.35
C CYS A 105 4.71 3.39 -0.10
N ILE A 106 3.64 2.66 -0.34
CA ILE A 106 2.97 2.57 -1.63
C ILE A 106 1.84 3.60 -1.65
N ARG A 107 1.95 4.58 -2.55
CA ARG A 107 0.92 5.61 -2.75
C ARG A 107 0.01 5.21 -3.90
N VAL A 108 -1.29 5.39 -3.71
CA VAL A 108 -2.33 5.22 -4.74
C VAL A 108 -3.20 6.47 -4.80
N SER A 109 -4.07 6.58 -5.81
CA SER A 109 -5.05 7.67 -5.84
C SER A 109 -6.05 7.58 -4.68
N ASN A 110 -6.65 8.70 -4.30
CA ASN A 110 -7.60 8.75 -3.19
C ASN A 110 -8.88 7.94 -3.47
N ASP A 111 -9.29 7.84 -4.73
CA ASP A 111 -10.41 7.00 -5.16
C ASP A 111 -10.07 5.51 -5.00
N VAL A 112 -8.85 5.13 -5.39
CA VAL A 112 -8.36 3.76 -5.26
C VAL A 112 -8.29 3.36 -3.79
N ILE A 113 -7.64 4.15 -2.92
CA ILE A 113 -7.53 3.76 -1.51
C ILE A 113 -8.91 3.68 -0.83
N THR A 114 -9.84 4.56 -1.20
CA THR A 114 -11.22 4.53 -0.69
C THR A 114 -11.96 3.27 -1.15
N ARG A 115 -11.76 2.85 -2.40
CA ARG A 115 -12.32 1.58 -2.91
C ARG A 115 -11.71 0.38 -2.18
N LEU A 116 -10.39 0.37 -1.97
CA LEU A 116 -9.69 -0.70 -1.26
C LEU A 116 -10.16 -0.81 0.19
N ALA A 117 -10.33 0.31 0.90
CA ALA A 117 -10.80 0.36 2.28
C ALA A 117 -12.19 -0.28 2.47
N ARG A 118 -13.03 -0.28 1.43
CA ARG A 118 -14.36 -0.91 1.44
C ARG A 118 -14.34 -2.37 0.98
N LEU A 119 -13.36 -2.73 0.16
CA LEU A 119 -13.29 -4.03 -0.52
C LEU A 119 -12.49 -5.07 0.27
N LEU A 120 -11.38 -4.66 0.88
CA LEU A 120 -10.36 -5.57 1.37
C LEU A 120 -10.48 -5.82 2.88
N PRO A 121 -10.64 -7.07 3.33
CA PRO A 121 -10.51 -7.41 4.74
C PRO A 121 -9.04 -7.35 5.20
N LEU A 122 -8.84 -7.18 6.51
CA LEU A 122 -7.52 -7.37 7.11
C LEU A 122 -7.04 -8.81 6.93
N GLY A 123 -5.71 -8.98 6.89
CA GLY A 123 -5.07 -10.24 6.54
C GLY A 123 -5.02 -10.55 5.04
N THR A 124 -5.58 -9.69 4.18
CA THR A 124 -5.42 -9.85 2.73
C THR A 124 -3.93 -9.88 2.35
N PRO A 125 -3.48 -10.92 1.62
CA PRO A 125 -2.09 -11.03 1.18
C PRO A 125 -1.70 -9.90 0.23
N VAL A 126 -0.48 -9.41 0.39
CA VAL A 126 0.16 -8.42 -0.48
C VAL A 126 1.51 -8.95 -0.92
N GLU A 127 1.71 -9.06 -2.23
CA GLU A 127 2.99 -9.45 -2.82
C GLU A 127 3.62 -8.24 -3.49
N ILE A 128 4.86 -7.92 -3.12
CA ILE A 128 5.63 -6.82 -3.70
C ILE A 128 6.73 -7.42 -4.56
N VAL A 129 6.60 -7.27 -5.87
CA VAL A 129 7.50 -7.83 -6.88
C VAL A 129 8.38 -6.74 -7.49
N ALA A 130 9.44 -7.16 -8.18
CA ALA A 130 10.26 -6.26 -8.99
C ALA A 130 9.40 -5.62 -10.08
#